data_AF-A0A928F4U3-F1
#
_entry.id   AF-A0A928F4U3-F1
#
_cell.length_a   1.000
_cell.length_b   1.000
_cell.length_c   1.000
_cell.angle_alpha   90.00
_cell.angle_beta   90.00
_cell.angle_gamma   90.00
#
_symmetry.space_group_name_H-M   'P 1'
#
loop_
_entity.id
_entity.type
_entity.pdbx_description
1 polymer ?
#
loop_
_entity_poly.entity_id
_entity_poly.type
_entity_poly.pdbx_seq_one_letter_code
_entity_poly.pdbx_strand_id
1 'polypeptide(L)'
;MKSKLSQHQFRKGKFITPMNSIPQMQELSDEMSWTYGRMPEYLWIGLILHALGRNMGLNKLYNIILELHRIAPELSTVRLSQILKLDSDIQKEFYDFIVGQIGVDILAPLTVIVTESENADFCESFFVADISIEERCNKLIETMREIMGHQSNESTDIRFVVLYYHLLNGKMYLPKEEIDLIQKYPRLSHTDELMRMIRPSIRSSEMFVLRKEDIDSSYIQMFWRKISQMTECSVFKVGFPIENRKIENYMEKLHEVFVYLSQLYAAASPLDDKMNVLLGIATYSYKRLKEAHEHNLFNLISGRSCVRGLIENYIMMKYLVKNESGHENIWKDYKLYGLGLYKLVLARHRETFAEGEPHFDQQYIEMLVNEFKEEEFINMDTKYFDNQNIRLKSESVGEKHLYGLYYDYDSSFEHGLWGAIRESSLLKCNNPAHQYHCVPDIDDHNVLKSVMPDCIMIMNKIVMFLNELYSLPQALFEEVINFEIKSSNGKDASHTN
;
A
#
# COMPACT_ATOMS: atom_id res chain seq x y z
N MET A 1 7.51 -16.65 2.79
CA MET A 1 8.73 -15.84 3.02
C MET A 1 8.80 -14.78 1.91
N LYS A 2 8.96 -13.49 2.23
CA LYS A 2 9.06 -12.42 1.21
C LYS A 2 10.50 -12.30 0.72
N SER A 3 10.69 -11.95 -0.56
CA SER A 3 12.02 -11.81 -1.15
C SER A 3 12.74 -10.56 -0.64
N LYS A 4 14.06 -10.67 -0.45
CA LYS A 4 14.96 -9.53 -0.19
C LYS A 4 15.25 -8.79 -1.50
N LEU A 5 15.67 -7.51 -1.41
CA LEU A 5 16.07 -6.72 -2.59
C LEU A 5 17.18 -7.42 -3.40
N SER A 6 18.13 -8.07 -2.72
CA SER A 6 19.23 -8.82 -3.36
C SER A 6 18.79 -10.02 -4.20
N GLN A 7 17.54 -10.46 -4.05
CA GLN A 7 16.96 -11.56 -4.84
C GLN A 7 16.21 -11.05 -6.09
N HIS A 8 16.06 -9.72 -6.25
CA HIS A 8 15.45 -9.11 -7.42
C HIS A 8 16.50 -8.86 -8.51
N GLN A 9 16.11 -9.01 -9.78
CA GLN A 9 17.00 -8.76 -10.91
C GLN A 9 16.86 -7.32 -11.39
N PHE A 10 17.93 -6.51 -11.32
CA PHE A 10 17.91 -5.14 -11.82
C PHE A 10 18.14 -5.12 -13.34
N ARG A 11 17.16 -4.63 -14.12
CA ARG A 11 17.25 -4.47 -15.57
C ARG A 11 16.64 -3.14 -16.00
N LYS A 12 17.38 -2.33 -16.76
CA LYS A 12 16.92 -1.04 -17.34
C LYS A 12 16.17 -0.15 -16.34
N GLY A 13 16.72 0.04 -15.14
CA GLY A 13 16.11 0.90 -14.12
C GLY A 13 15.01 0.25 -13.27
N LYS A 14 14.71 -1.05 -13.46
CA LYS A 14 13.65 -1.75 -12.72
C LYS A 14 14.20 -2.95 -11.94
N PHE A 15 13.75 -3.13 -10.71
CA PHE A 15 13.94 -4.37 -9.97
C PHE A 15 12.82 -5.35 -10.32
N ILE A 16 13.15 -6.41 -11.05
CA ILE A 16 12.21 -7.47 -11.44
C ILE A 16 12.12 -8.49 -10.30
N THR A 17 10.89 -8.79 -9.86
CA THR A 17 10.64 -9.76 -8.79
C THR A 17 11.03 -11.18 -9.21
N PRO A 18 11.38 -12.07 -8.25
CA PRO A 18 11.72 -13.45 -8.58
C PRO A 18 10.66 -14.17 -9.41
N MET A 19 9.37 -14.01 -9.08
CA MET A 19 8.29 -14.66 -9.84
C MET A 19 8.18 -14.12 -11.27
N ASN A 20 8.27 -12.81 -11.47
CA ASN A 20 8.20 -12.20 -12.80
C ASN A 20 9.46 -12.47 -13.65
N SER A 21 10.52 -13.01 -13.04
CA SER A 21 11.74 -13.41 -13.75
C SER A 21 11.67 -14.83 -14.33
N ILE A 22 10.68 -15.64 -13.92
CA ILE A 22 10.49 -17.01 -14.41
C ILE A 22 9.75 -16.95 -15.74
N PRO A 23 10.34 -17.46 -16.84
CA PRO A 23 9.65 -17.52 -18.13
C PRO A 23 8.34 -18.29 -18.02
N GLN A 24 7.28 -17.81 -18.68
CA GLN A 24 5.93 -18.43 -18.73
C GLN A 24 5.18 -18.45 -17.39
N MET A 25 5.73 -17.89 -16.31
CA MET A 25 4.99 -17.63 -15.08
C MET A 25 4.34 -16.25 -15.18
N GLN A 26 3.00 -16.23 -15.14
CA GLN A 26 2.22 -15.00 -15.15
C GLN A 26 1.26 -15.00 -13.98
N GLU A 27 0.96 -13.80 -13.49
CA GLU A 27 -0.13 -13.60 -12.55
C GLU A 27 -1.45 -14.02 -13.20
N LEU A 28 -2.34 -14.64 -12.42
CA LEU A 28 -3.67 -14.98 -12.90
C LEU A 28 -4.45 -13.70 -13.16
N SER A 29 -5.26 -13.69 -14.22
CA SER A 29 -6.27 -12.64 -14.38
C SER A 29 -7.25 -12.64 -13.21
N ASP A 30 -7.93 -11.52 -12.99
CA ASP A 30 -8.92 -11.40 -11.91
C ASP A 30 -10.00 -12.49 -11.99
N GLU A 31 -10.47 -12.81 -13.20
CA GLU A 31 -11.48 -13.84 -13.44
C GLU A 31 -10.98 -15.28 -13.18
N MET A 32 -9.66 -15.52 -13.24
CA MET A 32 -9.04 -16.79 -12.86
C MET A 32 -8.62 -16.82 -11.38
N SER A 33 -8.50 -15.65 -10.76
CA SER A 33 -8.16 -15.52 -9.35
C SER A 33 -9.23 -16.16 -8.47
N TRP A 34 -8.83 -16.61 -7.28
CA TRP A 34 -9.78 -17.13 -6.32
C TRP A 34 -10.78 -16.06 -5.89
N THR A 35 -10.26 -14.92 -5.43
CA THR A 35 -11.04 -13.90 -4.75
C THR A 35 -12.03 -13.21 -5.69
N TYR A 36 -11.62 -12.84 -6.91
CA TYR A 36 -12.46 -12.04 -7.81
C TYR A 36 -13.24 -12.88 -8.83
N GLY A 37 -12.72 -14.04 -9.22
CA GLY A 37 -13.34 -14.86 -10.26
C GLY A 37 -14.10 -16.07 -9.73
N ARG A 38 -13.43 -16.91 -8.94
CA ARG A 38 -13.94 -18.24 -8.59
C ARG A 38 -14.80 -18.28 -7.35
N MET A 39 -14.46 -17.50 -6.33
CA MET A 39 -15.25 -17.42 -5.09
C MET A 39 -16.71 -17.05 -5.37
N PRO A 40 -17.04 -16.07 -6.24
CA PRO A 40 -18.43 -15.80 -6.65
C PRO A 40 -19.19 -17.01 -7.20
N GLU A 41 -18.51 -17.88 -7.94
CA GLU A 41 -19.09 -19.08 -8.56
C GLU A 41 -19.34 -20.22 -7.57
N TYR A 42 -18.54 -20.26 -6.51
CA TYR A 42 -18.59 -21.31 -5.49
C TYR A 42 -19.16 -20.83 -4.15
N LEU A 43 -19.71 -19.61 -4.11
CA LEU A 43 -20.27 -19.03 -2.89
C LEU A 43 -21.41 -19.88 -2.33
N TRP A 44 -22.16 -20.58 -3.18
CA TRP A 44 -23.21 -21.53 -2.77
C TRP A 44 -22.66 -22.68 -1.91
N ILE A 45 -21.46 -23.20 -2.23
CA ILE A 45 -20.76 -24.20 -1.41
C ILE A 45 -20.34 -23.56 -0.08
N GLY A 46 -19.82 -22.33 -0.15
CA GLY A 46 -19.46 -21.53 1.01
C GLY A 46 -20.61 -21.35 2.00
N LEU A 47 -21.80 -21.01 1.51
CA LEU A 47 -23.01 -20.83 2.33
C LEU A 47 -23.39 -22.12 3.06
N ILE A 48 -23.30 -23.27 2.39
CA ILE A 48 -23.59 -24.57 3.00
C ILE A 48 -22.59 -24.90 4.11
N LEU A 49 -21.29 -24.69 3.85
CA LEU A 49 -20.24 -24.93 4.84
C LEU A 49 -20.33 -23.98 6.03
N HIS A 50 -20.66 -22.71 5.78
CA HIS A 50 -20.84 -21.69 6.82
C HIS A 50 -22.03 -22.03 7.71
N ALA A 51 -23.18 -22.38 7.14
CA ALA A 51 -24.40 -22.67 7.90
C ALA A 51 -24.35 -24.00 8.68
N LEU A 52 -23.80 -25.06 8.09
CA LEU A 52 -23.82 -26.41 8.68
C LEU A 52 -22.53 -26.77 9.44
N GLY A 53 -21.50 -25.93 9.32
CA GLY A 53 -20.15 -26.25 9.73
C GLY A 53 -19.50 -27.31 8.84
N ARG A 54 -18.18 -27.46 8.98
CA ARG A 54 -17.37 -28.27 8.06
C ARG A 54 -17.82 -29.74 7.92
N ASN A 55 -17.96 -30.45 9.03
CA ASN A 55 -18.18 -31.91 8.98
C ASN A 55 -19.55 -32.27 8.38
N MET A 56 -20.61 -31.60 8.84
CA MET A 56 -21.95 -31.83 8.32
C MET A 56 -22.09 -31.27 6.90
N GLY A 57 -21.55 -30.06 6.65
CA GLY A 57 -21.55 -29.43 5.34
C GLY A 57 -20.85 -30.27 4.28
N LEU A 58 -19.63 -30.78 4.53
CA LEU A 58 -18.94 -31.66 3.58
C LEU A 58 -19.70 -32.96 3.31
N ASN A 59 -20.38 -33.54 4.30
CA ASN A 59 -21.21 -34.73 4.12
C ASN A 59 -22.43 -34.42 3.22
N LYS A 60 -23.13 -33.32 3.48
CA LYS A 60 -24.24 -32.88 2.64
C LYS A 60 -23.80 -32.56 1.21
N LEU A 61 -22.69 -31.84 1.06
CA LEU A 61 -22.09 -31.52 -0.23
C LEU A 61 -21.67 -32.76 -1.00
N TYR A 62 -21.14 -33.79 -0.34
CA TYR A 62 -20.83 -35.06 -0.99
C TYR A 62 -22.07 -35.65 -1.70
N ASN A 63 -23.22 -35.69 -1.02
CA ASN A 63 -24.46 -36.19 -1.61
C ASN A 63 -24.99 -35.27 -2.73
N ILE A 64 -24.94 -33.95 -2.54
CA ILE A 64 -25.35 -32.96 -3.55
C ILE A 64 -24.52 -33.10 -4.82
N ILE A 65 -23.20 -33.25 -4.69
CA ILE A 65 -22.27 -33.36 -5.82
C ILE A 65 -22.45 -34.68 -6.58
N LEU A 66 -22.71 -35.78 -5.87
CA LEU A 66 -23.05 -37.06 -6.51
C LEU A 66 -24.35 -36.96 -7.31
N GLU A 67 -25.36 -36.29 -6.76
CA GLU A 67 -26.63 -36.11 -7.45
C GLU A 67 -26.47 -35.24 -8.69
N LEU A 68 -25.74 -34.11 -8.60
CA LEU A 68 -25.44 -33.26 -9.75
C LEU A 68 -24.74 -34.04 -10.87
N HIS A 69 -23.76 -34.89 -10.51
CA HIS A 69 -23.08 -35.74 -11.47
C HIS A 69 -24.03 -36.77 -12.12
N ARG A 70 -24.98 -37.32 -11.36
CA ARG A 70 -25.97 -38.30 -11.86
C ARG A 70 -26.93 -37.68 -12.88
N ILE A 71 -27.47 -36.50 -12.59
CA ILE A 71 -28.51 -35.84 -13.39
C ILE A 71 -27.93 -35.01 -14.54
N ALA A 72 -26.71 -34.49 -14.39
CA ALA A 72 -26.00 -33.69 -15.39
C ALA A 72 -24.57 -34.23 -15.63
N PRO A 73 -24.42 -35.46 -16.19
CA PRO A 73 -23.11 -36.10 -16.36
C PRO A 73 -22.16 -35.35 -17.30
N GLU A 74 -22.70 -34.55 -18.23
CA GLU A 74 -21.90 -33.77 -19.19
C GLU A 74 -21.34 -32.48 -18.58
N LEU A 75 -21.93 -31.98 -17.50
CA LEU A 75 -21.52 -30.75 -16.84
C LEU A 75 -20.05 -30.87 -16.38
N SER A 76 -19.23 -29.89 -16.73
CA SER A 76 -17.78 -29.95 -16.51
C SER A 76 -17.33 -29.45 -15.15
N THR A 77 -18.14 -28.61 -14.50
CA THR A 77 -17.81 -27.89 -13.28
C THR A 77 -19.03 -27.64 -12.41
N VAL A 78 -18.81 -27.31 -11.14
CA VAL A 78 -19.84 -26.97 -10.15
C VAL A 78 -20.01 -25.46 -9.96
N ARG A 79 -19.56 -24.68 -10.95
CA ARG A 79 -19.77 -23.22 -10.98
C ARG A 79 -21.26 -22.91 -11.06
N LEU A 80 -21.73 -21.99 -10.21
CA LEU A 80 -23.15 -21.65 -10.19
C LEU A 80 -23.63 -21.15 -11.55
N SER A 81 -22.83 -20.34 -12.26
CA SER A 81 -23.18 -19.85 -13.60
C SER A 81 -23.46 -20.96 -14.62
N GLN A 82 -22.81 -22.12 -14.49
CA GLN A 82 -23.01 -23.26 -15.38
C GLN A 82 -24.22 -24.09 -14.94
N ILE A 83 -24.45 -24.23 -13.63
CA ILE A 83 -25.65 -24.87 -13.08
C ILE A 83 -26.91 -24.10 -13.52
N LEU A 84 -26.86 -22.77 -13.48
CA LEU A 84 -27.95 -21.88 -13.91
C LEU A 84 -28.26 -21.95 -15.42
N LYS A 85 -27.42 -22.60 -16.23
CA LYS A 85 -27.60 -22.79 -17.68
C LYS A 85 -28.10 -24.19 -18.06
N LEU A 86 -28.26 -25.10 -17.09
CA LEU A 86 -28.84 -26.41 -17.34
C LEU A 86 -30.30 -26.28 -17.77
N ASP A 87 -30.85 -27.33 -18.37
CA ASP A 87 -32.27 -27.36 -18.72
C ASP A 87 -33.15 -27.24 -17.47
N SER A 88 -34.30 -26.56 -17.60
CA SER A 88 -35.21 -26.24 -16.48
C SER A 88 -35.60 -27.48 -15.66
N ASP A 89 -35.89 -28.61 -16.31
CA ASP A 89 -36.25 -29.85 -15.62
C ASP A 89 -35.10 -30.39 -14.75
N ILE A 90 -33.85 -30.30 -15.24
CA ILE A 90 -32.65 -30.71 -14.50
C ILE A 90 -32.40 -29.75 -13.34
N GLN A 91 -32.59 -28.44 -13.55
CA GLN A 91 -32.47 -27.44 -12.49
C GLN A 91 -33.46 -27.70 -11.36
N LYS A 92 -34.74 -27.95 -11.67
CA LYS A 92 -35.77 -28.26 -10.68
C LYS A 92 -35.46 -29.53 -9.90
N GLU A 93 -35.11 -30.62 -10.58
CA GLU A 93 -34.71 -31.87 -9.92
C GLU A 93 -33.52 -31.64 -8.98
N PHE A 94 -32.53 -30.85 -9.41
CA PHE A 94 -31.36 -30.55 -8.60
C PHE A 94 -31.68 -29.67 -7.39
N TYR A 95 -32.45 -28.59 -7.58
CA TYR A 95 -32.79 -27.64 -6.52
C TYR A 95 -33.70 -28.29 -5.49
N ASP A 96 -34.68 -29.09 -5.90
CA ASP A 96 -35.52 -29.90 -4.99
C ASP A 96 -34.66 -30.84 -4.13
N PHE A 97 -33.66 -31.48 -4.73
CA PHE A 97 -32.72 -32.32 -4.00
C PHE A 97 -31.90 -31.51 -2.97
N ILE A 98 -31.39 -30.33 -3.35
CA ILE A 98 -30.68 -29.44 -2.42
C ILE A 98 -31.62 -29.05 -1.26
N VAL A 99 -32.83 -28.56 -1.55
CA VAL A 99 -33.81 -28.17 -0.54
C VAL A 99 -34.09 -29.33 0.43
N GLY A 100 -34.24 -30.56 -0.08
CA GLY A 100 -34.40 -31.75 0.76
C GLY A 100 -33.18 -32.09 1.62
N GLN A 101 -31.96 -31.72 1.20
CA GLN A 101 -30.74 -31.99 1.94
C GLN A 101 -30.43 -30.97 3.04
N ILE A 102 -30.66 -29.68 2.77
CA ILE A 102 -30.14 -28.58 3.60
C ILE A 102 -31.20 -27.54 3.99
N GLY A 103 -32.40 -27.58 3.40
CA GLY A 103 -33.42 -26.56 3.57
C GLY A 103 -33.23 -25.36 2.65
N VAL A 104 -34.31 -24.59 2.47
CA VAL A 104 -34.37 -23.45 1.54
C VAL A 104 -33.52 -22.25 2.00
N ASP A 105 -33.52 -21.99 3.31
CA ASP A 105 -32.97 -20.77 3.91
C ASP A 105 -31.46 -20.59 3.71
N ILE A 106 -30.72 -21.69 3.47
CA ILE A 106 -29.25 -21.67 3.36
C ILE A 106 -28.80 -21.02 2.04
N LEU A 107 -29.52 -21.28 0.94
CA LEU A 107 -29.20 -20.68 -0.37
C LEU A 107 -30.10 -19.49 -0.72
N ALA A 108 -31.16 -19.23 0.05
CA ALA A 108 -31.98 -18.04 -0.06
C ALA A 108 -31.18 -16.72 -0.17
N PRO A 109 -30.02 -16.52 0.49
CA PRO A 109 -29.22 -15.31 0.32
C PRO A 109 -28.81 -15.03 -1.13
N LEU A 110 -28.59 -16.04 -1.97
CA LEU A 110 -28.18 -15.85 -3.37
C LEU A 110 -29.27 -15.25 -4.25
N THR A 111 -30.52 -15.23 -3.79
CA THR A 111 -31.65 -14.67 -4.56
C THR A 111 -31.60 -13.15 -4.72
N VAL A 112 -30.73 -12.44 -3.99
CA VAL A 112 -30.45 -11.02 -4.27
C VAL A 112 -29.52 -10.82 -5.47
N ILE A 113 -28.79 -11.87 -5.85
CA ILE A 113 -27.87 -11.88 -6.99
C ILE A 113 -28.53 -12.54 -8.20
N VAL A 114 -29.10 -13.72 -7.99
CA VAL A 114 -29.86 -14.49 -8.97
C VAL A 114 -31.34 -14.20 -8.73
N THR A 115 -31.89 -13.21 -9.43
CA THR A 115 -33.31 -12.83 -9.34
C THR A 115 -34.12 -13.56 -10.39
N GLU A 116 -35.44 -13.41 -10.33
CA GLU A 116 -36.39 -14.11 -11.20
C GLU A 116 -36.11 -13.85 -12.69
N SER A 117 -35.66 -12.63 -13.04
CA SER A 117 -35.28 -12.29 -14.41
C SER A 117 -33.99 -12.95 -14.89
N GLU A 118 -33.11 -13.38 -13.98
CA GLU A 118 -31.90 -14.12 -14.35
C GLU A 118 -32.13 -15.63 -14.38
N ASN A 119 -32.86 -16.18 -13.40
CA ASN A 119 -33.19 -17.59 -13.35
C ASN A 119 -34.45 -17.82 -12.49
N ALA A 120 -35.58 -18.06 -13.15
CA ALA A 120 -36.87 -18.28 -12.50
C ALA A 120 -36.88 -19.54 -11.63
N ASP A 121 -36.30 -20.64 -12.11
CA ASP A 121 -36.29 -21.94 -11.42
C ASP A 121 -35.53 -21.86 -10.07
N PHE A 122 -34.41 -21.13 -10.04
CA PHE A 122 -33.63 -20.88 -8.83
C PHE A 122 -34.43 -20.04 -7.83
N CYS A 123 -35.10 -18.98 -8.28
CA CYS A 123 -35.92 -18.15 -7.41
C CYS A 123 -37.14 -18.88 -6.86
N GLU A 124 -37.84 -19.66 -7.69
CA GLU A 124 -38.97 -20.48 -7.26
C GLU A 124 -38.56 -21.45 -6.14
N SER A 125 -37.35 -22.01 -6.24
CA SER A 125 -36.83 -22.98 -5.27
C SER A 125 -36.29 -22.35 -3.97
N PHE A 126 -35.65 -21.17 -4.06
CA PHE A 126 -34.86 -20.60 -2.95
C PHE A 126 -35.36 -19.27 -2.37
N PHE A 127 -36.36 -18.63 -2.98
CA PHE A 127 -36.87 -17.37 -2.45
C PHE A 127 -37.71 -17.58 -1.19
N VAL A 128 -37.34 -16.88 -0.10
CA VAL A 128 -38.07 -16.91 1.17
C VAL A 128 -38.49 -15.49 1.53
N ALA A 129 -39.79 -15.20 1.43
CA ALA A 129 -40.35 -13.86 1.59
C ALA A 129 -40.03 -13.22 2.96
N ASP A 130 -39.92 -14.03 4.01
CA ASP A 130 -39.67 -13.57 5.38
C ASP A 130 -38.22 -13.13 5.62
N ILE A 131 -37.28 -13.50 4.74
CA ILE A 131 -35.87 -13.08 4.85
C ILE A 131 -35.67 -11.78 4.06
N SER A 132 -35.36 -10.69 4.77
CA SER A 132 -35.14 -9.37 4.17
C SER A 132 -33.92 -9.32 3.25
N ILE A 133 -33.87 -8.33 2.35
CA ILE A 133 -32.71 -8.09 1.47
C ILE A 133 -31.45 -7.83 2.29
N GLU A 134 -31.56 -7.08 3.39
CA GLU A 134 -30.44 -6.77 4.28
C GLU A 134 -29.90 -8.05 4.94
N GLU A 135 -30.77 -8.91 5.45
CA GLU A 135 -30.34 -10.18 6.06
C GLU A 135 -29.67 -11.10 5.04
N ARG A 136 -30.20 -11.17 3.81
CA ARG A 136 -29.58 -11.92 2.70
C ARG A 136 -28.18 -11.37 2.40
N CYS A 137 -28.03 -10.05 2.29
CA CYS A 137 -26.73 -9.41 2.05
C CYS A 137 -25.74 -9.67 3.19
N ASN A 138 -26.19 -9.58 4.45
CA ASN A 138 -25.34 -9.84 5.62
C ASN A 138 -24.80 -11.27 5.62
N LYS A 139 -25.64 -12.28 5.35
CA LYS A 139 -25.20 -13.68 5.23
C LYS A 139 -24.17 -13.88 4.12
N LEU A 140 -24.34 -13.22 2.97
CA LEU A 140 -23.35 -13.24 1.90
C LEU A 140 -22.03 -12.60 2.33
N ILE A 141 -22.07 -11.42 2.94
CA ILE A 141 -20.89 -10.69 3.43
C ILE A 141 -20.11 -11.52 4.46
N GLU A 142 -20.79 -12.11 5.43
CA GLU A 142 -20.20 -12.96 6.47
C GLU A 142 -19.50 -14.17 5.85
N THR A 143 -20.21 -14.88 4.96
CA THR A 143 -19.63 -16.03 4.24
C THR A 143 -18.43 -15.61 3.40
N MET A 144 -18.54 -14.53 2.63
CA MET A 144 -17.45 -14.01 1.80
C MET A 144 -16.21 -13.67 2.64
N ARG A 145 -16.38 -13.06 3.81
CA ARG A 145 -15.29 -12.70 4.72
C ARG A 145 -14.43 -13.92 5.10
N GLU A 146 -15.05 -15.06 5.35
CA GLU A 146 -14.38 -16.31 5.71
C GLU A 146 -13.65 -16.96 4.52
N ILE A 147 -14.22 -16.86 3.31
CA ILE A 147 -13.75 -17.62 2.15
C ILE A 147 -12.90 -16.80 1.17
N MET A 148 -12.82 -15.47 1.28
CA MET A 148 -12.06 -14.63 0.34
C MET A 148 -10.56 -14.89 0.35
N GLY A 149 -10.00 -15.30 1.49
CA GLY A 149 -8.58 -15.60 1.63
C GLY A 149 -8.20 -16.85 0.85
N HIS A 150 -7.48 -16.72 -0.26
CA HIS A 150 -7.20 -17.84 -1.17
C HIS A 150 -6.36 -19.00 -0.58
N GLN A 151 -5.75 -18.79 0.60
CA GLN A 151 -5.02 -19.81 1.36
C GLN A 151 -5.68 -20.15 2.71
N SER A 152 -6.91 -19.70 2.96
CA SER A 152 -7.65 -20.04 4.17
C SER A 152 -8.04 -21.52 4.20
N ASN A 153 -8.45 -22.00 5.37
CA ASN A 153 -8.94 -23.37 5.53
C ASN A 153 -10.25 -23.54 4.79
N GLU A 154 -11.11 -22.55 4.93
CA GLU A 154 -12.48 -22.46 4.45
C GLU A 154 -12.50 -22.45 2.91
N SER A 155 -11.64 -21.64 2.27
CA SER A 155 -11.47 -21.66 0.81
C SER A 155 -10.91 -22.99 0.31
N THR A 156 -10.16 -23.74 1.13
CA THR A 156 -9.65 -25.06 0.74
C THR A 156 -10.71 -26.14 0.84
N ASP A 157 -11.61 -26.05 1.82
CA ASP A 157 -12.75 -26.95 1.91
C ASP A 157 -13.65 -26.82 0.67
N ILE A 158 -13.88 -25.60 0.18
CA ILE A 158 -14.63 -25.38 -1.08
C ILE A 158 -13.87 -25.95 -2.28
N ARG A 159 -12.56 -25.67 -2.41
CA ARG A 159 -11.73 -26.20 -3.50
C ARG A 159 -11.66 -27.71 -3.51
N PHE A 160 -11.72 -28.35 -2.34
CA PHE A 160 -11.80 -29.79 -2.24
C PHE A 160 -13.07 -30.33 -2.90
N VAL A 161 -14.23 -29.70 -2.65
CA VAL A 161 -15.51 -30.09 -3.25
C VAL A 161 -15.47 -29.94 -4.78
N VAL A 162 -14.92 -28.83 -5.27
CA VAL A 162 -14.71 -28.59 -6.71
C VAL A 162 -13.80 -29.67 -7.31
N LEU A 163 -12.65 -29.92 -6.69
CA LEU A 163 -11.71 -30.95 -7.13
C LEU A 163 -12.34 -32.35 -7.14
N TYR A 164 -13.14 -32.67 -6.13
CA TYR A 164 -13.84 -33.94 -6.02
C TYR A 164 -14.79 -34.18 -7.20
N TYR A 165 -15.55 -33.16 -7.62
CA TYR A 165 -16.42 -33.26 -8.79
C TYR A 165 -15.65 -33.53 -10.09
N HIS A 166 -14.49 -32.88 -10.29
CA HIS A 166 -13.67 -33.14 -11.47
C HIS A 166 -13.07 -34.55 -11.52
N LEU A 167 -12.74 -35.11 -10.35
CA LEU A 167 -12.31 -36.50 -10.24
C LEU A 167 -13.45 -37.47 -10.57
N LEU A 168 -14.68 -37.19 -10.10
CA LEU A 168 -15.87 -37.98 -10.43
C LEU A 168 -16.17 -38.01 -11.93
N ASN A 169 -16.08 -36.85 -12.59
CA ASN A 169 -16.31 -36.72 -14.03
C ASN A 169 -15.25 -37.42 -14.91
N GLY A 170 -14.20 -38.02 -14.32
CA GLY A 170 -13.09 -38.61 -15.07
C GLY A 170 -12.28 -37.61 -15.90
N LYS A 171 -12.50 -36.30 -15.70
CA LYS A 171 -11.83 -35.19 -16.41
C LYS A 171 -10.43 -34.90 -15.85
N MET A 172 -10.10 -35.46 -14.68
CA MET A 172 -8.79 -35.38 -14.04
C MET A 172 -8.37 -36.74 -13.48
N TYR A 173 -7.10 -37.09 -13.68
CA TYR A 173 -6.45 -38.26 -13.08
C TYR A 173 -5.30 -37.80 -12.20
N LEU A 174 -5.29 -38.27 -10.96
CA LEU A 174 -4.21 -38.05 -10.01
C LEU A 174 -3.48 -39.37 -9.71
N PRO A 175 -2.19 -39.33 -9.35
CA PRO A 175 -1.48 -40.51 -8.85
C PRO A 175 -2.23 -41.13 -7.66
N LYS A 176 -2.15 -42.46 -7.52
CA LYS A 176 -2.87 -43.18 -6.46
C LYS A 176 -2.50 -42.68 -5.08
N GLU A 177 -1.22 -42.37 -4.87
CA GLU A 177 -0.70 -41.84 -3.61
C GLU A 177 -1.34 -40.49 -3.25
N GLU A 178 -1.60 -39.63 -4.24
CA GLU A 178 -2.29 -38.35 -4.03
C GLU A 178 -3.78 -38.55 -3.75
N ILE A 179 -4.44 -39.49 -4.45
CA ILE A 179 -5.84 -39.85 -4.20
C ILE A 179 -6.00 -40.36 -2.76
N ASP A 180 -5.15 -41.28 -2.32
CA ASP A 180 -5.19 -41.86 -0.97
C ASP A 180 -5.02 -40.79 0.13
N LEU A 181 -4.26 -39.72 -0.16
CA LEU A 181 -4.10 -38.57 0.72
C LEU A 181 -5.33 -37.65 0.71
N ILE A 182 -5.83 -37.30 -0.47
CA ILE A 182 -7.00 -36.41 -0.64
C ILE A 182 -8.27 -37.04 -0.05
N GLN A 183 -8.44 -38.37 -0.15
CA GLN A 183 -9.58 -39.10 0.44
C GLN A 183 -9.68 -38.95 1.97
N LYS A 184 -8.57 -38.67 2.65
CA LYS A 184 -8.55 -38.45 4.11
C LYS A 184 -9.04 -37.05 4.48
N TYR A 185 -8.97 -36.09 3.56
CA TYR A 185 -9.21 -34.67 3.83
C TYR A 185 -10.54 -34.36 4.55
N PRO A 186 -11.70 -34.94 4.17
CA PRO A 186 -12.96 -34.62 4.85
C PRO A 186 -13.03 -35.06 6.31
N ARG A 187 -12.20 -36.03 6.70
CA ARG A 187 -12.23 -36.67 8.03
C ARG A 187 -11.18 -36.11 9.00
N LEU A 188 -10.22 -35.34 8.50
CA LEU A 188 -9.16 -34.75 9.29
C LEU A 188 -9.58 -33.36 9.81
N SER A 189 -9.14 -33.01 11.02
CA SER A 189 -9.25 -31.65 11.56
C SER A 189 -8.29 -30.70 10.82
N HIS A 190 -8.62 -29.41 10.74
CA HIS A 190 -7.72 -28.39 10.19
C HIS A 190 -6.40 -28.25 10.95
N THR A 191 -6.35 -28.70 12.21
CA THR A 191 -5.14 -28.71 13.05
C THR A 191 -4.26 -29.94 12.83
N ASP A 192 -4.70 -30.93 12.08
CA ASP A 192 -3.96 -32.16 11.82
C ASP A 192 -2.68 -31.87 11.02
N GLU A 193 -1.56 -32.52 11.36
CA GLU A 193 -0.28 -32.29 10.71
C GLU A 193 -0.31 -32.65 9.22
N LEU A 194 -1.07 -33.68 8.83
CA LEU A 194 -1.23 -34.09 7.44
C LEU A 194 -1.86 -32.98 6.58
N MET A 195 -2.65 -32.07 7.18
CA MET A 195 -3.23 -30.95 6.46
C MET A 195 -2.17 -29.97 5.93
N ARG A 196 -0.95 -29.96 6.48
CA ARG A 196 0.17 -29.16 5.93
C ARG A 196 0.60 -29.63 4.54
N MET A 197 0.41 -30.90 4.22
CA MET A 197 0.71 -31.47 2.91
C MET A 197 -0.54 -31.52 2.00
N ILE A 198 -1.69 -31.93 2.54
CA ILE A 198 -2.89 -32.16 1.73
C ILE A 198 -3.46 -30.84 1.17
N ARG A 199 -3.51 -29.75 1.97
CA ARG A 199 -4.09 -28.46 1.53
C ARG A 199 -3.35 -27.85 0.33
N PRO A 200 -2.00 -27.75 0.33
CA PRO A 200 -1.28 -27.29 -0.86
C PRO A 200 -1.58 -28.15 -2.09
N SER A 201 -1.63 -29.48 -1.94
CA SER A 201 -1.95 -30.40 -3.04
C SER A 201 -3.34 -30.15 -3.61
N ILE A 202 -4.38 -30.03 -2.76
CA ILE A 202 -5.74 -29.69 -3.22
C ILE A 202 -5.74 -28.37 -4.01
N ARG A 203 -5.11 -27.32 -3.48
CA ARG A 203 -5.09 -26.00 -4.11
C ARG A 203 -4.34 -26.02 -5.45
N SER A 204 -3.22 -26.73 -5.55
CA SER A 204 -2.47 -26.84 -6.81
C SER A 204 -3.22 -27.68 -7.84
N SER A 205 -3.82 -28.78 -7.41
CA SER A 205 -4.58 -29.69 -8.27
C SER A 205 -5.81 -29.02 -8.83
N GLU A 206 -6.57 -28.31 -7.99
CA GLU A 206 -7.73 -27.53 -8.43
C GLU A 206 -7.32 -26.40 -9.40
N MET A 207 -6.20 -25.70 -9.13
CA MET A 207 -5.69 -24.67 -10.05
C MET A 207 -5.31 -25.21 -11.44
N PHE A 208 -4.91 -26.48 -11.55
CA PHE A 208 -4.66 -27.10 -12.85
C PHE A 208 -5.95 -27.29 -13.64
N VAL A 209 -7.05 -27.60 -12.96
CA VAL A 209 -8.35 -27.80 -13.61
C VAL A 209 -8.91 -26.51 -14.20
N LEU A 210 -8.70 -25.37 -13.54
CA LEU A 210 -9.17 -24.05 -14.00
C LEU A 210 -8.81 -23.70 -15.43
N ARG A 211 -7.67 -24.20 -15.95
CA ARG A 211 -7.23 -23.93 -17.32
C ARG A 211 -8.13 -24.56 -18.38
N LYS A 212 -9.06 -25.42 -17.98
CA LYS A 212 -9.97 -26.17 -18.85
C LYS A 212 -11.44 -25.79 -18.65
N GLU A 213 -11.74 -24.83 -17.78
CA GLU A 213 -13.11 -24.41 -17.49
C GLU A 213 -13.49 -23.16 -18.28
N ASP A 214 -14.74 -23.10 -18.70
CA ASP A 214 -15.33 -21.89 -19.25
C ASP A 214 -15.64 -20.90 -18.13
N ILE A 215 -15.10 -19.70 -18.27
CA ILE A 215 -15.31 -18.59 -17.35
C ILE A 215 -16.53 -17.80 -17.83
N ASP A 216 -17.53 -17.65 -16.95
CA ASP A 216 -18.65 -16.75 -17.21
C ASP A 216 -18.37 -15.35 -16.65
N SER A 217 -17.67 -14.55 -17.45
CA SER A 217 -17.37 -13.15 -17.11
C SER A 217 -18.64 -12.34 -16.85
N SER A 218 -19.75 -12.65 -17.52
CA SER A 218 -21.01 -11.92 -17.36
C SER A 218 -21.64 -12.16 -16.00
N TYR A 219 -21.62 -13.40 -15.52
CA TYR A 219 -22.07 -13.76 -14.17
C TYR A 219 -21.18 -13.11 -13.10
N ILE A 220 -19.85 -13.17 -13.26
CA ILE A 220 -18.91 -12.58 -12.29
C ILE A 220 -19.11 -11.06 -12.19
N GLN A 221 -19.25 -10.37 -13.33
CA GLN A 221 -19.51 -8.92 -13.35
C GLN A 221 -20.87 -8.58 -12.72
N MET A 222 -21.91 -9.36 -13.02
CA MET A 222 -23.23 -9.20 -12.42
C MET A 222 -23.18 -9.39 -10.90
N PHE A 223 -22.51 -10.45 -10.43
CA PHE A 223 -22.34 -10.76 -9.01
C PHE A 223 -21.75 -9.54 -8.27
N TRP A 224 -20.58 -9.06 -8.72
CA TRP A 224 -19.90 -7.95 -8.06
C TRP A 224 -20.69 -6.65 -8.14
N ARG A 225 -21.32 -6.37 -9.29
CA ARG A 225 -22.16 -5.17 -9.45
C ARG A 225 -23.33 -5.18 -8.47
N LYS A 226 -24.09 -6.27 -8.40
CA LYS A 226 -25.29 -6.34 -7.54
C LYS A 226 -24.90 -6.23 -6.07
N ILE A 227 -23.98 -7.09 -5.58
CA ILE A 227 -23.68 -7.12 -4.15
C ILE A 227 -23.02 -5.82 -3.66
N SER A 228 -22.20 -5.17 -4.49
CA SER A 228 -21.59 -3.89 -4.12
C SER A 228 -22.59 -2.74 -4.05
N GLN A 229 -23.61 -2.72 -4.92
CA GLN A 229 -24.64 -1.69 -4.93
C GLN A 229 -25.66 -1.84 -3.79
N MET A 230 -25.85 -3.05 -3.26
CA MET A 230 -26.80 -3.34 -2.18
C MET A 230 -26.21 -3.21 -0.77
N THR A 231 -24.91 -2.90 -0.66
CA THR A 231 -24.20 -2.90 0.63
C THR A 231 -23.38 -1.64 0.80
N GLU A 232 -23.26 -1.17 2.04
CA GLU A 232 -22.55 0.07 2.37
C GLU A 232 -21.06 -0.15 2.66
N CYS A 233 -20.28 0.92 2.54
CA CYS A 233 -18.86 0.89 2.89
C CYS A 233 -18.68 0.75 4.40
N SER A 234 -17.85 -0.20 4.83
CA SER A 234 -17.40 -0.32 6.23
C SER A 234 -15.98 0.23 6.33
N VAL A 235 -15.84 1.55 6.51
CA VAL A 235 -14.54 2.21 6.43
C VAL A 235 -13.74 2.07 7.72
N PHE A 236 -12.45 1.76 7.62
CA PHE A 236 -11.52 1.75 8.75
C PHE A 236 -10.22 2.48 8.43
N LYS A 237 -9.53 2.89 9.49
CA LYS A 237 -8.22 3.55 9.43
C LYS A 237 -7.15 2.79 10.18
N VAL A 238 -5.91 2.94 9.72
CA VAL A 238 -4.73 2.54 10.50
C VAL A 238 -4.21 3.80 11.17
N GLY A 239 -4.59 4.00 12.43
CA GLY A 239 -4.19 5.18 13.19
C GLY A 239 -2.85 4.98 13.89
N PHE A 240 -1.94 5.94 13.72
CA PHE A 240 -0.81 6.13 14.63
C PHE A 240 -1.20 7.11 15.75
N PRO A 241 -0.55 7.05 16.92
CA PRO A 241 -0.80 8.05 17.96
C PRO A 241 -0.41 9.45 17.46
N ILE A 242 -1.22 10.44 17.84
CA ILE A 242 -0.89 11.86 17.64
C ILE A 242 0.41 12.14 18.37
N GLU A 243 1.36 12.77 17.67
CA GLU A 243 2.62 13.20 18.23
C GLU A 243 2.39 14.38 19.17
N ASN A 244 2.61 14.13 20.45
CA ASN A 244 2.50 15.13 21.51
C ASN A 244 3.72 15.11 22.44
N ARG A 245 4.77 14.37 22.06
CA ARG A 245 6.02 14.35 22.81
C ARG A 245 6.64 15.74 22.75
N LYS A 246 7.07 16.20 23.92
CA LYS A 246 7.60 17.54 24.15
C LYS A 246 9.05 17.65 23.67
N ILE A 247 9.30 18.60 22.76
CA ILE A 247 10.64 18.88 22.20
C ILE A 247 11.04 20.35 22.35
N GLU A 248 10.32 21.13 23.15
CA GLU A 248 10.55 22.57 23.33
C GLU A 248 11.98 22.83 23.80
N ASN A 249 12.45 22.07 24.79
CA ASN A 249 13.84 22.12 25.27
C ASN A 249 14.86 21.78 24.17
N TYR A 250 14.54 20.87 23.26
CA TYR A 250 15.43 20.58 22.12
C TYR A 250 15.48 21.76 21.15
N MET A 251 14.34 22.38 20.87
CA MET A 251 14.25 23.56 20.01
C MET A 251 14.96 24.77 20.60
N GLU A 252 14.86 24.99 21.92
CA GLU A 252 15.59 26.02 22.66
C GLU A 252 17.11 25.84 22.54
N LYS A 253 17.61 24.63 22.78
CA LYS A 253 19.04 24.31 22.66
C LYS A 253 19.57 24.44 21.23
N LEU A 254 18.78 23.99 20.24
CA LEU A 254 19.11 24.23 18.84
C LEU A 254 19.21 25.72 18.53
N HIS A 255 18.28 26.52 19.04
CA HIS A 255 18.29 27.96 18.86
C HIS A 255 19.59 28.57 19.39
N GLU A 256 20.04 28.18 20.59
CA GLU A 256 21.30 28.65 21.18
C GLU A 256 22.53 28.31 20.31
N VAL A 257 22.58 27.10 19.75
CA VAL A 257 23.64 26.70 18.81
C VAL A 257 23.65 27.61 17.57
N PHE A 258 22.50 27.90 16.98
CA PHE A 258 22.42 28.77 15.80
C PHE A 258 22.72 30.24 16.13
N VAL A 259 22.35 30.72 17.32
CA VAL A 259 22.74 32.05 17.81
C VAL A 259 24.26 32.14 17.91
N TYR A 260 24.91 31.15 18.54
CA TYR A 260 26.36 31.10 18.67
C TYR A 260 27.05 31.10 17.30
N LEU A 261 26.62 30.22 16.38
CA LEU A 261 27.21 30.12 15.04
C LEU A 261 27.03 31.40 14.22
N SER A 262 25.87 32.05 14.34
CA SER A 262 25.60 33.34 13.69
C SER A 262 26.52 34.44 14.22
N GLN A 263 26.70 34.52 15.55
CA GLN A 263 27.61 35.47 16.18
C GLN A 263 29.07 35.19 15.79
N LEU A 264 29.48 33.92 15.76
CA LEU A 264 30.82 33.51 15.34
C LEU A 264 31.10 33.95 13.90
N TYR A 265 30.18 33.69 12.97
CA TYR A 265 30.30 34.14 11.59
C TYR A 265 30.43 35.66 11.49
N ALA A 266 29.51 36.40 12.13
CA ALA A 266 29.49 37.86 12.06
C ALA A 266 30.74 38.51 12.68
N ALA A 267 31.26 37.95 13.79
CA ALA A 267 32.37 38.52 14.53
C ALA A 267 33.75 38.11 13.99
N ALA A 268 33.92 36.86 13.54
CA ALA A 268 35.22 36.31 13.17
C ALA A 268 35.44 36.23 11.66
N SER A 269 34.39 35.88 10.90
CA SER A 269 34.53 35.49 9.48
C SER A 269 33.39 35.98 8.58
N PRO A 270 33.00 37.27 8.59
CA PRO A 270 31.82 37.74 7.86
C PRO A 270 31.93 37.63 6.33
N LEU A 271 33.14 37.44 5.80
CA LEU A 271 33.40 37.27 4.36
C LEU A 271 33.71 35.80 3.98
N ASP A 272 33.56 34.85 4.90
CA ASP A 272 33.75 33.43 4.62
C ASP A 272 32.53 32.85 3.89
N ASP A 273 32.66 32.69 2.57
CA ASP A 273 31.62 32.12 1.71
C ASP A 273 31.24 30.69 2.08
N LYS A 274 32.19 29.87 2.54
CA LYS A 274 31.93 28.50 2.97
C LYS A 274 31.04 28.49 4.20
N MET A 275 31.41 29.27 5.22
CA MET A 275 30.62 29.39 6.44
C MET A 275 29.24 29.98 6.16
N ASN A 276 29.16 31.01 5.30
CA ASN A 276 27.90 31.59 4.89
C ASN A 276 26.95 30.58 4.23
N VAL A 277 27.43 29.80 3.26
CA VAL A 277 26.62 28.79 2.58
C VAL A 277 26.20 27.67 3.53
N LEU A 278 27.12 27.14 4.33
CA LEU A 278 26.82 26.04 5.25
C LEU A 278 25.85 26.47 6.35
N LEU A 279 26.03 27.65 6.94
CA LEU A 279 25.09 28.20 7.92
C LEU A 279 23.74 28.54 7.28
N GLY A 280 23.72 29.00 6.02
CA GLY A 280 22.49 29.21 5.26
C GLY A 280 21.67 27.93 5.10
N ILE A 281 22.29 26.85 4.63
CA ILE A 281 21.64 25.53 4.46
C ILE A 281 21.18 24.95 5.81
N ALA A 282 22.01 25.05 6.84
CA ALA A 282 21.68 24.56 8.17
C ALA A 282 20.54 25.36 8.82
N THR A 283 20.55 26.69 8.68
CA THR A 283 19.48 27.56 9.19
C THR A 283 18.18 27.30 8.44
N TYR A 284 18.22 27.08 7.12
CA TYR A 284 17.06 26.69 6.34
C TYR A 284 16.47 25.36 6.85
N SER A 285 17.32 24.37 7.15
CA SER A 285 16.90 23.10 7.77
C SER A 285 16.25 23.31 9.15
N TYR A 286 16.86 24.15 9.99
CA TYR A 286 16.34 24.50 11.31
C TYR A 286 14.96 25.17 11.23
N LYS A 287 14.77 26.11 10.30
CA LYS A 287 13.47 26.78 10.09
C LYS A 287 12.38 25.79 9.68
N ARG A 288 12.69 24.83 8.80
CA ARG A 288 11.72 23.78 8.42
C ARG A 288 11.33 22.88 9.60
N LEU A 289 12.28 22.51 10.46
CA LEU A 289 11.97 21.77 11.69
C LEU A 289 11.13 22.62 12.65
N LYS A 290 11.47 23.89 12.79
CA LYS A 290 10.72 24.84 13.61
C LYS A 290 9.27 24.97 13.14
N GLU A 291 9.04 25.14 11.84
CA GLU A 291 7.70 25.16 11.25
C GLU A 291 6.93 23.85 11.51
N ALA A 292 7.61 22.70 11.37
CA ALA A 292 7.00 21.40 11.67
C ALA A 292 6.58 21.25 13.13
N HIS A 293 7.37 21.81 14.06
CA HIS A 293 7.05 21.84 15.48
C HIS A 293 5.91 22.82 15.80
N GLU A 294 6.05 24.09 15.40
CA GLU A 294 5.11 25.17 15.75
C GLU A 294 3.70 24.94 15.17
N HIS A 295 3.62 24.22 14.04
CA HIS A 295 2.35 23.93 13.36
C HIS A 295 1.89 22.46 13.50
N ASN A 296 2.50 21.67 14.40
CA ASN A 296 2.11 20.28 14.67
C ASN A 296 2.09 19.38 13.41
N LEU A 297 3.08 19.52 12.53
CA LEU A 297 3.10 18.84 11.22
C LEU A 297 3.66 17.41 11.27
N PHE A 298 4.07 16.90 12.43
CA PHE A 298 4.83 15.65 12.53
C PHE A 298 4.06 14.39 12.10
N ASN A 299 2.72 14.39 12.18
CA ASN A 299 1.88 13.30 11.65
C ASN A 299 1.25 13.64 10.30
N LEU A 300 1.63 14.75 9.65
CA LEU A 300 1.01 15.24 8.42
C LEU A 300 1.92 15.04 7.20
N ILE A 301 1.32 15.16 6.01
CA ILE A 301 2.02 15.06 4.72
C ILE A 301 3.20 16.04 4.66
N SER A 302 2.99 17.30 5.04
CA SER A 302 4.03 18.34 5.03
C SER A 302 5.21 18.02 5.95
N GLY A 303 5.01 17.23 7.02
CA GLY A 303 6.09 16.75 7.87
C GLY A 303 7.08 15.84 7.11
N ARG A 304 6.61 15.06 6.13
CA ARG A 304 7.46 14.22 5.26
C ARG A 304 8.33 15.08 4.34
N SER A 305 7.75 16.14 3.78
CA SER A 305 8.51 17.14 3.03
C SER A 305 9.59 17.80 3.91
N CYS A 306 9.33 18.02 5.20
CA CYS A 306 10.34 18.49 6.14
C CYS A 306 11.53 17.53 6.21
N VAL A 307 11.31 16.24 6.56
CA VAL A 307 12.38 15.22 6.65
C VAL A 307 13.18 15.14 5.36
N ARG A 308 12.50 15.02 4.21
CA ARG A 308 13.16 14.97 2.90
C ARG A 308 14.10 16.15 2.67
N GLY A 309 13.63 17.37 2.97
CA GLY A 309 14.42 18.59 2.84
C GLY A 309 15.64 18.60 3.76
N LEU A 310 15.49 18.17 5.02
CA LEU A 310 16.60 18.05 5.97
C LEU A 310 17.67 17.07 5.45
N ILE A 311 17.28 15.92 4.90
CA ILE A 311 18.22 14.91 4.34
C ILE A 311 18.99 15.49 3.16
N GLU A 312 18.28 16.12 2.22
CA GLU A 312 18.90 16.70 1.01
C GLU A 312 19.90 17.79 1.38
N ASN A 313 19.53 18.68 2.30
CA ASN A 313 20.39 19.73 2.85
C ASN A 313 21.66 19.14 3.49
N TYR A 314 21.51 18.12 4.35
CA TYR A 314 22.65 17.46 4.99
C TYR A 314 23.61 16.81 3.97
N ILE A 315 23.08 16.09 2.98
CA ILE A 315 23.87 15.50 1.91
C ILE A 315 24.60 16.58 1.11
N MET A 316 23.91 17.68 0.80
CA MET A 316 24.48 18.78 0.03
C MET A 316 25.62 19.48 0.79
N MET A 317 25.46 19.72 2.10
CA MET A 317 26.53 20.28 2.94
C MET A 317 27.79 19.41 2.88
N LYS A 318 27.67 18.09 3.10
CA LYS A 318 28.80 17.17 3.00
C LYS A 318 29.42 17.14 1.60
N TYR A 319 28.59 17.21 0.56
CA TYR A 319 29.07 17.15 -0.82
C TYR A 319 29.88 18.39 -1.18
N LEU A 320 29.42 19.59 -0.82
CA LEU A 320 30.15 20.83 -1.09
C LEU A 320 31.53 20.81 -0.40
N VAL A 321 31.58 20.47 0.89
CA VAL A 321 32.84 20.35 1.63
C VAL A 321 33.76 19.31 1.01
N LYS A 322 33.24 18.13 0.64
CA LYS A 322 34.07 17.07 0.04
C LYS A 322 34.72 17.49 -1.28
N ASN A 323 34.06 18.34 -2.08
CA ASN A 323 34.52 18.71 -3.42
C ASN A 323 35.24 20.07 -3.47
N GLU A 324 35.32 20.81 -2.36
CA GLU A 324 35.87 22.16 -2.35
C GLU A 324 37.34 22.23 -2.81
N SER A 325 38.17 21.24 -2.47
CA SER A 325 39.58 21.21 -2.88
C SER A 325 39.79 20.98 -4.38
N GLY A 326 38.79 20.39 -5.06
CA GLY A 326 38.84 20.07 -6.48
C GLY A 326 38.07 21.06 -7.36
N HIS A 327 37.48 22.11 -6.78
CA HIS A 327 36.56 23.00 -7.47
C HIS A 327 36.80 24.45 -7.05
N GLU A 328 37.41 25.24 -7.94
CA GLU A 328 38.01 26.56 -7.65
C GLU A 328 37.10 27.53 -6.88
N ASN A 329 35.79 27.60 -7.21
CA ASN A 329 34.85 28.54 -6.58
C ASN A 329 33.51 27.89 -6.18
N ILE A 330 33.53 26.65 -5.69
CA ILE A 330 32.31 25.85 -5.47
C ILE A 330 31.21 26.57 -4.67
N TRP A 331 31.58 27.36 -3.66
CA TRP A 331 30.66 28.05 -2.78
C TRP A 331 29.91 29.17 -3.50
N LYS A 332 30.62 29.97 -4.30
CA LYS A 332 30.03 31.02 -5.13
C LYS A 332 29.21 30.44 -6.27
N ASP A 333 29.71 29.37 -6.90
CA ASP A 333 29.02 28.70 -7.99
C ASP A 333 27.71 28.04 -7.51
N TYR A 334 27.68 27.53 -6.27
CA TYR A 334 26.45 27.03 -5.66
C TYR A 334 25.40 28.12 -5.43
N LYS A 335 25.81 29.32 -4.96
CA LYS A 335 24.91 30.49 -4.84
C LYS A 335 24.36 30.91 -6.20
N LEU A 336 25.25 31.06 -7.20
CA LEU A 336 24.87 31.45 -8.55
C LEU A 336 23.97 30.42 -9.23
N TYR A 337 24.18 29.13 -8.97
CA TYR A 337 23.30 28.06 -9.41
C TYR A 337 21.86 28.27 -8.90
N GLY A 338 21.70 28.48 -7.59
CA GLY A 338 20.39 28.74 -6.99
C GLY A 338 19.69 29.97 -7.57
N LEU A 339 20.43 31.07 -7.72
CA LEU A 339 19.90 32.30 -8.34
C LEU A 339 19.61 32.14 -9.83
N GLY A 340 20.37 31.32 -10.55
CA GLY A 340 20.10 30.96 -11.94
C GLY A 340 18.74 30.26 -12.12
N LEU A 341 18.31 29.45 -11.14
CA LEU A 341 16.98 28.85 -11.15
C LEU A 341 15.87 29.91 -10.96
N TYR A 342 16.09 30.93 -10.12
CA TYR A 342 15.16 32.05 -9.98
C TYR A 342 15.14 32.95 -11.22
N LYS A 343 16.30 33.22 -11.82
CA LYS A 343 16.40 33.92 -13.11
C LYS A 343 15.56 33.22 -14.18
N LEU A 344 15.58 31.88 -14.23
CA LEU A 344 14.78 31.12 -15.19
C LEU A 344 13.27 31.34 -14.99
N VAL A 345 12.79 31.34 -13.74
CA VAL A 345 11.39 31.61 -13.45
C VAL A 345 11.03 33.07 -13.78
N LEU A 346 11.90 34.02 -13.43
CA LEU A 346 11.74 35.44 -13.75
C LEU A 346 11.67 35.69 -15.26
N ALA A 347 12.55 35.07 -16.05
CA ALA A 347 12.53 35.16 -17.51
C ALA A 347 11.20 34.63 -18.09
N ARG A 348 10.72 33.48 -17.61
CA ARG A 348 9.41 32.93 -18.01
C ARG A 348 8.25 33.86 -17.65
N HIS A 349 8.30 34.48 -16.47
CA HIS A 349 7.31 35.47 -16.05
C HIS A 349 7.34 36.72 -16.93
N ARG A 350 8.51 37.17 -17.40
CA ARG A 350 8.62 38.29 -18.35
C ARG A 350 8.09 37.92 -19.74
N GLU A 351 8.19 36.65 -20.15
CA GLU A 351 7.66 36.13 -21.42
C GLU A 351 6.15 35.82 -21.37
N THR A 352 5.61 35.53 -20.19
CA THR A 352 4.22 35.07 -20.00
C THR A 352 3.44 36.08 -19.18
N PHE A 353 2.33 36.60 -19.70
CA PHE A 353 1.44 37.40 -18.86
C PHE A 353 0.72 36.47 -17.87
N ALA A 354 1.12 36.52 -16.59
CA ALA A 354 0.44 35.78 -15.54
C ALA A 354 -0.82 36.55 -15.12
N GLU A 355 -1.99 35.91 -15.23
CA GLU A 355 -3.24 36.45 -14.68
C GLU A 355 -3.39 36.06 -13.20
N GLY A 356 -3.92 36.97 -12.38
CA GLY A 356 -4.21 36.75 -10.96
C GLY A 356 -3.17 37.34 -10.00
N GLU A 357 -3.24 36.90 -8.74
CA GLU A 357 -2.32 37.31 -7.65
C GLU A 357 -1.39 36.13 -7.29
N PRO A 358 -0.32 35.88 -8.07
CA PRO A 358 0.61 34.80 -7.76
C PRO A 358 1.43 35.12 -6.50
N HIS A 359 1.85 34.08 -5.77
CA HIS A 359 2.81 34.24 -4.66
C HIS A 359 4.23 34.63 -5.15
N PHE A 360 4.49 34.49 -6.45
CA PHE A 360 5.73 34.92 -7.08
C PHE A 360 5.70 36.44 -7.27
N ASP A 361 6.60 37.13 -6.57
CA ASP A 361 6.76 38.58 -6.70
C ASP A 361 7.92 38.89 -7.65
N GLN A 362 7.61 39.45 -8.82
CA GLN A 362 8.61 39.76 -9.85
C GLN A 362 9.69 40.71 -9.32
N GLN A 363 9.31 41.78 -8.64
CA GLN A 363 10.26 42.82 -8.20
C GLN A 363 11.21 42.25 -7.16
N TYR A 364 10.67 41.48 -6.21
CA TYR A 364 11.47 40.84 -5.17
C TYR A 364 12.44 39.81 -5.75
N ILE A 365 11.98 38.95 -6.67
CA ILE A 365 12.85 37.94 -7.29
C ILE A 365 13.92 38.59 -8.18
N GLU A 366 13.58 39.67 -8.89
CA GLU A 366 14.55 40.46 -9.66
C GLU A 366 15.64 41.07 -8.77
N MET A 367 15.28 41.57 -7.59
CA MET A 367 16.26 42.05 -6.60
C MET A 367 17.20 40.94 -6.13
N LEU A 368 16.68 39.74 -5.84
CA LEU A 368 17.50 38.60 -5.42
C LEU A 368 18.45 38.11 -6.52
N VAL A 369 17.96 38.00 -7.76
CA VAL A 369 18.79 37.57 -8.89
C VAL A 369 19.98 38.51 -9.11
N ASN A 370 19.78 39.81 -8.90
CA ASN A 370 20.81 40.84 -9.07
C ASN A 370 21.68 41.08 -7.80
N GLU A 371 21.54 40.27 -6.74
CA GLU A 371 22.19 40.52 -5.44
C GLU A 371 23.73 40.44 -5.49
N PHE A 372 24.29 39.44 -6.18
CA PHE A 372 25.75 39.20 -6.20
C PHE A 372 26.40 39.49 -7.56
N LYS A 373 25.59 39.46 -8.63
CA LYS A 373 26.03 39.59 -10.01
C LYS A 373 24.85 40.10 -10.84
N GLU A 374 25.12 40.97 -11.80
CA GLU A 374 24.11 41.43 -12.74
C GLU A 374 23.49 40.23 -13.49
N GLU A 375 22.17 40.25 -13.63
CA GLU A 375 21.38 39.11 -14.10
C GLU A 375 21.87 38.56 -15.44
N GLU A 376 22.29 39.43 -16.36
CA GLU A 376 22.76 39.07 -17.71
C GLU A 376 24.04 38.22 -17.71
N PHE A 377 24.77 38.18 -16.60
CA PHE A 377 25.94 37.33 -16.44
C PHE A 377 25.67 36.05 -15.62
N ILE A 378 24.42 35.77 -15.26
CA ILE A 378 24.01 34.55 -14.56
C ILE A 378 23.44 33.54 -15.56
N ASN A 379 24.01 32.34 -15.59
CA ASN A 379 23.53 31.23 -16.41
C ASN A 379 22.38 30.48 -15.71
N MET A 380 21.46 29.93 -16.50
CA MET A 380 20.29 29.18 -16.02
C MET A 380 20.50 27.68 -16.27
N ASP A 381 21.28 27.00 -15.40
CA ASP A 381 21.48 25.55 -15.51
C ASP A 381 20.27 24.80 -14.93
N THR A 382 19.57 24.04 -15.78
CA THR A 382 18.39 23.25 -15.40
C THR A 382 18.73 21.88 -14.83
N LYS A 383 20.00 21.49 -14.83
CA LYS A 383 20.47 20.25 -14.21
C LYS A 383 20.58 20.44 -12.69
N TYR A 384 20.71 19.35 -11.95
CA TYR A 384 21.07 19.44 -10.54
C TYR A 384 22.52 19.94 -10.41
N PHE A 385 22.84 20.71 -9.36
CA PHE A 385 24.16 21.32 -9.17
C PHE A 385 25.29 20.32 -9.45
N ASP A 386 26.25 20.70 -10.31
CA ASP A 386 27.39 19.88 -10.73
C ASP A 386 27.00 18.60 -11.50
N ASN A 387 25.83 18.60 -12.16
CA ASN A 387 25.31 17.54 -13.05
C ASN A 387 25.28 16.12 -12.44
N GLN A 388 25.25 16.02 -11.11
CA GLN A 388 25.07 14.76 -10.38
C GLN A 388 23.75 14.80 -9.64
N ASN A 389 22.91 13.78 -9.80
CA ASN A 389 21.69 13.67 -9.02
C ASN A 389 21.99 13.43 -7.52
N ILE A 390 21.00 13.74 -6.68
CA ILE A 390 21.12 13.63 -5.22
C ILE A 390 21.49 12.21 -4.76
N ARG A 391 21.07 11.15 -5.48
CA ARG A 391 21.44 9.76 -5.20
C ARG A 391 22.95 9.57 -5.30
N LEU A 392 23.56 9.97 -6.42
CA LEU A 392 25.01 9.85 -6.62
C LEU A 392 25.78 10.70 -5.61
N LYS A 393 25.28 11.90 -5.26
CA LYS A 393 25.87 12.72 -4.20
C LYS A 393 25.82 12.01 -2.84
N SER A 394 24.70 11.37 -2.50
CA SER A 394 24.57 10.60 -1.26
C SER A 394 25.59 9.45 -1.18
N GLU A 395 25.83 8.76 -2.29
CA GLU A 395 26.81 7.68 -2.36
C GLU A 395 28.23 8.22 -2.17
N SER A 396 28.54 9.37 -2.79
CA SER A 396 29.88 9.96 -2.68
C SER A 396 30.20 10.46 -1.26
N VAL A 397 29.20 10.91 -0.48
CA VAL A 397 29.40 11.38 0.90
C VAL A 397 29.13 10.32 1.97
N GLY A 398 28.92 9.06 1.59
CA GLY A 398 28.73 7.94 2.51
C GLY A 398 27.33 7.86 3.14
N GLU A 399 26.32 8.53 2.57
CA GLU A 399 24.94 8.60 3.08
C GLU A 399 23.94 7.82 2.22
N LYS A 400 24.40 6.82 1.46
CA LYS A 400 23.56 5.97 0.61
C LYS A 400 22.39 5.34 1.35
N HIS A 401 22.59 4.92 2.61
CA HIS A 401 21.55 4.30 3.42
C HIS A 401 20.49 5.32 3.85
N LEU A 402 20.90 6.52 4.27
CA LEU A 402 19.99 7.61 4.62
C LEU A 402 19.10 7.98 3.42
N TYR A 403 19.71 8.07 2.24
CA TYR A 403 19.00 8.29 0.98
C TYR A 403 18.00 7.16 0.68
N GLY A 404 18.46 5.91 0.59
CA GLY A 404 17.64 4.80 0.09
C GLY A 404 16.51 4.36 1.02
N LEU A 405 16.60 4.65 2.32
CA LEU A 405 15.57 4.24 3.29
C LEU A 405 14.56 5.35 3.59
N TYR A 406 15.03 6.58 3.80
CA TYR A 406 14.18 7.69 4.27
C TYR A 406 13.82 8.63 3.12
N TYR A 407 14.82 9.11 2.36
CA TYR A 407 14.57 10.07 1.28
C TYR A 407 13.69 9.48 0.17
N ASP A 408 13.95 8.26 -0.30
CA ASP A 408 13.14 7.64 -1.37
C ASP A 408 11.67 7.40 -0.94
N TYR A 409 11.44 7.11 0.35
CA TYR A 409 10.11 6.97 0.92
C TYR A 409 9.38 8.32 0.94
N ASP A 410 9.99 9.36 1.53
CA ASP A 410 9.38 10.69 1.62
C ASP A 410 9.24 11.39 0.26
N SER A 411 10.10 11.05 -0.71
CA SER A 411 9.98 11.55 -2.10
C SER A 411 8.70 11.09 -2.78
N SER A 412 8.09 9.99 -2.33
CA SER A 412 6.77 9.56 -2.81
C SER A 412 5.66 10.54 -2.41
N PHE A 413 5.78 11.19 -1.25
CA PHE A 413 4.81 12.21 -0.79
C PHE A 413 4.95 13.50 -1.60
N GLU A 414 6.18 13.94 -1.87
CA GLU A 414 6.41 15.17 -2.65
C GLU A 414 5.84 15.06 -4.07
N HIS A 415 6.00 13.90 -4.70
CA HIS A 415 5.57 13.68 -6.07
C HIS A 415 4.14 13.16 -6.22
N GLY A 416 3.40 12.99 -5.12
CA GLY A 416 2.05 12.41 -5.16
C GLY A 416 2.04 11.01 -5.77
N LEU A 417 3.03 10.16 -5.45
CA LEU A 417 3.06 8.79 -5.96
C LEU A 417 2.03 7.93 -5.23
N TRP A 418 1.51 6.91 -5.92
CA TRP A 418 0.38 6.09 -5.44
C TRP A 418 0.56 5.53 -4.03
N GLY A 419 1.79 5.13 -3.64
CA GLY A 419 2.07 4.65 -2.29
C GLY A 419 1.72 5.70 -1.21
N ALA A 420 2.15 6.94 -1.40
CA ALA A 420 1.87 8.04 -0.49
C ALA A 420 0.39 8.45 -0.51
N ILE A 421 -0.23 8.50 -1.70
CA ILE A 421 -1.68 8.77 -1.83
C ILE A 421 -2.48 7.72 -1.07
N ARG A 422 -2.15 6.44 -1.25
CA ARG A 422 -2.85 5.35 -0.57
C ARG A 422 -2.71 5.43 0.94
N GLU A 423 -1.52 5.77 1.42
CA GLU A 423 -1.22 5.86 2.85
C GLU A 423 -1.90 7.06 3.52
N SER A 424 -1.94 8.22 2.86
CA SER A 424 -2.31 9.50 3.49
C SER A 424 -3.69 10.05 3.13
N SER A 425 -4.24 9.70 1.96
CA SER A 425 -5.45 10.35 1.43
C SER A 425 -6.61 9.41 1.18
N LEU A 426 -6.46 8.12 1.50
CA LEU A 426 -7.48 7.09 1.29
C LEU A 426 -7.71 6.28 2.57
N LEU A 427 -8.96 5.91 2.83
CA LEU A 427 -9.36 4.93 3.84
C LEU A 427 -9.62 3.57 3.19
N LYS A 428 -9.54 2.48 3.96
CA LYS A 428 -9.83 1.13 3.45
C LYS A 428 -11.27 0.75 3.80
N CYS A 429 -12.00 0.19 2.85
CA CYS A 429 -13.26 -0.48 3.15
C CYS A 429 -12.97 -1.91 3.63
N ASN A 430 -13.60 -2.34 4.72
CA ASN A 430 -13.57 -3.70 5.27
C ASN A 430 -14.76 -4.56 4.80
N ASN A 431 -15.55 -4.08 3.84
CA ASN A 431 -16.65 -4.85 3.28
C ASN A 431 -16.12 -5.76 2.14
N PRO A 432 -16.18 -7.10 2.28
CA PRO A 432 -15.78 -8.03 1.23
C PRO A 432 -16.58 -7.87 -0.07
N ALA A 433 -17.84 -7.43 0.00
CA ALA A 433 -18.67 -7.14 -1.17
C ALA A 433 -18.12 -5.99 -2.03
N HIS A 434 -17.26 -5.14 -1.46
CA HIS A 434 -16.62 -4.01 -2.14
C HIS A 434 -15.17 -4.30 -2.53
N GLN A 435 -14.76 -5.57 -2.51
CA GLN A 435 -13.39 -6.00 -2.82
C GLN A 435 -12.34 -5.29 -1.95
N TYR A 436 -12.73 -4.86 -0.75
CA TYR A 436 -11.93 -4.03 0.13
C TYR A 436 -11.35 -2.80 -0.59
N HIS A 437 -12.11 -2.09 -1.43
CA HIS A 437 -11.59 -0.93 -2.17
C HIS A 437 -11.11 0.21 -1.24
N CYS A 438 -10.64 1.31 -1.83
CA CYS A 438 -10.23 2.50 -1.12
C CYS A 438 -11.26 3.62 -1.30
N VAL A 439 -11.48 4.43 -0.26
CA VAL A 439 -12.40 5.58 -0.25
C VAL A 439 -11.61 6.85 0.07
N PRO A 440 -11.86 8.00 -0.59
CA PRO A 440 -11.21 9.27 -0.24
C PRO A 440 -11.39 9.67 1.23
N ASP A 441 -10.30 10.09 1.87
CA ASP A 441 -10.30 10.60 3.25
C ASP A 441 -10.40 12.13 3.27
N ILE A 442 -11.59 12.66 3.00
CA ILE A 442 -11.79 14.12 2.88
C ILE A 442 -11.91 14.85 4.22
N ASP A 443 -12.10 14.11 5.30
CA ASP A 443 -12.29 14.65 6.66
C ASP A 443 -11.07 14.39 7.57
N ASP A 444 -9.91 14.09 6.97
CA ASP A 444 -8.62 13.91 7.66
C ASP A 444 -8.65 12.86 8.80
N HIS A 445 -9.30 11.71 8.58
CA HIS A 445 -9.37 10.66 9.59
C HIS A 445 -8.02 9.96 9.82
N ASN A 446 -7.21 9.81 8.77
CA ASN A 446 -5.90 9.17 8.81
C ASN A 446 -4.91 10.00 9.63
N VAL A 447 -4.16 9.31 10.49
CA VAL A 447 -3.03 9.89 11.23
C VAL A 447 -1.79 9.13 10.83
N LEU A 448 -0.84 9.78 10.14
CA LEU A 448 0.41 9.15 9.72
C LEU A 448 1.35 8.96 10.90
N LYS A 449 2.35 8.09 10.74
CA LYS A 449 3.39 7.93 11.76
C LYS A 449 4.14 9.24 11.98
N SER A 450 4.58 9.52 13.21
CA SER A 450 5.34 10.74 13.47
C SER A 450 6.70 10.73 12.78
N VAL A 451 7.07 11.82 12.12
CA VAL A 451 8.43 12.09 11.60
C VAL A 451 9.36 12.77 12.61
N MET A 452 8.85 13.17 13.79
CA MET A 452 9.63 13.91 14.77
C MET A 452 10.99 13.22 15.10
N PRO A 453 11.08 11.89 15.29
CA PRO A 453 12.37 11.23 15.52
C PRO A 453 13.34 11.36 14.35
N ASP A 454 12.85 11.29 13.11
CA ASP A 454 13.67 11.40 11.91
C ASP A 454 14.19 12.83 11.74
N CYS A 455 13.34 13.83 11.98
CA CYS A 455 13.75 15.24 12.01
C CYS A 455 14.88 15.50 13.02
N ILE A 456 14.74 15.00 14.26
CA ILE A 456 15.76 15.16 15.31
C ILE A 456 17.06 14.45 14.91
N MET A 457 16.98 13.21 14.40
CA MET A 457 18.15 12.47 13.94
C MET A 457 18.94 13.25 12.88
N ILE A 458 18.27 13.80 11.87
CA ILE A 458 18.94 14.51 10.78
C ILE A 458 19.47 15.87 11.25
N MET A 459 18.72 16.58 12.09
CA MET A 459 19.19 17.84 12.66
C MET A 459 20.42 17.65 13.54
N ASN A 460 20.46 16.59 14.35
CA ASN A 460 21.66 16.21 15.11
C ASN A 460 22.83 15.93 14.18
N LYS A 461 22.63 15.23 13.07
CA LYS A 461 23.68 15.00 12.05
C LYS A 461 24.21 16.32 11.45
N ILE A 462 23.34 17.30 11.20
CA ILE A 462 23.74 18.64 10.72
C ILE A 462 24.58 19.35 11.78
N VAL A 463 24.14 19.37 13.05
CA VAL A 463 24.87 20.00 14.15
C VAL A 463 26.24 19.33 14.39
N MET A 464 26.31 18.00 14.35
CA MET A 464 27.56 17.25 14.42
C MET A 464 28.53 17.64 13.31
N PHE A 465 28.04 17.74 12.07
CA PHE A 465 28.87 18.13 10.93
C PHE A 465 29.38 19.57 11.04
N LEU A 466 28.55 20.50 11.52
CA LEU A 466 28.99 21.88 11.80
C LEU A 466 30.01 21.93 12.94
N ASN A 467 29.85 21.11 13.98
CA ASN A 467 30.81 21.01 15.07
C ASN A 467 32.19 20.53 14.60
N GLU A 468 32.24 19.55 13.70
CA GLU A 468 33.49 19.08 13.09
C GLU A 468 34.25 20.20 12.34
N LEU A 469 33.52 21.17 11.77
CA LEU A 469 34.10 22.26 11.00
C LEU A 469 34.45 23.49 11.83
N TYR A 470 33.63 23.81 12.84
CA TYR A 470 33.68 25.11 13.54
C TYR A 470 33.91 25.02 15.05
N SER A 471 33.98 23.80 15.62
CA SER A 471 34.24 23.56 17.05
C SER A 471 33.29 24.32 17.98
N LEU A 472 32.07 23.81 18.13
CA LEU A 472 31.08 24.37 19.05
C LEU A 472 31.55 24.25 20.52
N PRO A 473 31.15 25.17 21.41
CA PRO A 473 31.35 25.01 22.84
C PRO A 473 30.76 23.68 23.32
N GLN A 474 31.55 22.90 24.06
CA GLN A 474 31.20 21.54 24.45
C GLN A 474 29.83 21.45 25.15
N ALA A 475 29.52 22.40 26.03
CA ALA A 475 28.23 22.45 26.72
C ALA A 475 27.05 22.56 25.74
N LEU A 476 27.10 23.50 24.78
CA LEU A 476 26.04 23.69 23.78
C LEU A 476 25.89 22.46 22.87
N PHE A 477 27.01 21.85 22.49
CA PHE A 477 27.00 20.66 21.64
C PHE A 477 26.40 19.44 22.35
N GLU A 478 26.86 19.14 23.57
CA GLU A 478 26.37 18.00 24.35
C GLU A 478 24.89 18.12 24.70
N GLU A 479 24.41 19.34 24.95
CA GLU A 479 23.01 19.58 25.26
C GLU A 479 22.05 19.20 24.14
N VAL A 480 22.46 19.35 22.87
CA VAL A 480 21.68 18.97 21.68
C VAL A 480 21.82 17.48 21.37
N ILE A 481 23.04 16.95 21.32
CA ILE A 481 23.28 15.57 20.86
C ILE A 481 22.80 14.53 21.88
N ASN A 482 22.85 14.85 23.17
CA ASN A 482 22.35 13.97 24.23
C ASN A 482 20.84 14.15 24.49
N PHE A 483 20.12 14.89 23.64
CA PHE A 483 18.67 14.98 23.76
C PHE A 483 18.02 13.62 23.47
N GLU A 484 17.33 13.08 24.47
CA GLU A 484 16.54 11.87 24.34
C GLU A 484 15.05 12.19 24.31
N ILE A 485 14.36 11.62 23.33
CA ILE A 485 12.91 11.67 23.27
C ILE A 485 12.37 10.76 24.38
N LYS A 486 11.68 11.35 25.36
CA LYS A 486 10.95 10.55 26.36
C LYS A 486 9.91 9.69 25.65
N SER A 487 9.94 8.38 25.88
CA SER A 487 8.93 7.47 25.36
C SER A 487 7.55 7.87 25.92
N SER A 488 6.56 7.97 25.04
CA SER A 488 5.18 7.95 25.49
C SER A 488 4.92 6.57 26.09
N ASN A 489 4.53 6.52 27.37
CA ASN A 489 4.13 5.26 28.01
C ASN A 489 3.13 4.54 27.10
N GLY A 490 3.48 3.31 26.73
CA GLY A 490 2.77 2.53 25.72
C GLY A 490 1.29 2.38 26.00
N LYS A 491 0.49 2.63 24.96
CA LYS A 491 -0.76 1.91 24.71
C LYS A 491 -0.79 1.55 23.24
N ASP A 492 -1.14 0.29 23.02
CA ASP A 492 -1.06 -0.45 21.78
C ASP A 492 -1.64 0.30 20.59
N ALA A 493 -1.10 0.01 19.41
CA ALA A 493 -1.81 0.19 18.16
C ALA A 493 -3.06 -0.71 18.21
N SER A 494 -4.12 -0.23 18.87
CA SER A 494 -5.42 -0.88 18.86
C SER A 494 -6.04 -0.64 17.50
N HIS A 495 -6.18 -1.70 16.72
CA HIS A 495 -7.14 -1.76 15.63
C HIS A 495 -8.53 -1.56 16.26
N THR A 496 -9.02 -0.32 16.27
CA THR A 496 -10.42 -0.05 16.58
C THR A 496 -11.24 -0.46 15.36
N ASN A 497 -12.17 -1.40 15.58
CA ASN A 497 -13.09 -1.95 14.59
C ASN A 497 -13.87 -0.90 13.82
#